data_AF-A0A840XXA1-F1
#
_entry.id   AF-A0A840XXA1-F1
#
_cell.length_a   1.000
_cell.length_b   1.000
_cell.length_c   1.000
_cell.angle_alpha   90.00
_cell.angle_beta   90.00
_cell.angle_gamma   90.00
#
_symmetry.space_group_name_H-M   'P 1'
#
loop_
_entity.id
_entity.type
_entity.pdbx_description
1 polymer ?
#
loop_
_entity_poly.entity_id
_entity_poly.type
_entity_poly.pdbx_seq_one_letter_code
_entity_poly.pdbx_strand_id
1 'polypeptide(L)'
;MPYFVEDHLRHALDYMADGTHPLLISFLAMLRLQIPVGDGPPGLPFGAPQEHGLLGQYFSPQGGTPERPYYLPFGPPREGDPRWKPANYGGTSLQRMRTGRPDFFKKETVAGSPRKLFRLAENFREILARDHRSIVGVRPLSVHNLAVWFYRTEEFPDQTAAITRFAEEFRLGDYGLIGSVFTTAPDPGLSVIAMGATPLTDQAILDLIGGPAPAAALGAAPAAPLPDAEEDEGEEAAGTPPLAEVAPVVAGTWDISKTEVLRAIDGLKGVEEAALRAMAALRAGMHVIFTGPPGCGKTQLAQRLCRASGFAWSLSTATDAWTTFEAIGGYFPLPTPTGAERLDFMPGAIVAAMQAQRILILDEINRADIDKAFGELFTLLSGNDVDLPFRQNGSAEEGASGRRIRLVVRDAAAEPGVEQIRMPSWWRLIGAMNDADKASLKRLSFAFVRRFAFVPLDLPPWREYAALLNAAAGEGGGGLGATHPRFVQAVQSLFATKDGLASIGMPMGFAVPQAMMRQARSEVALDAERSEAALLASTLELYVAPQFQGRADRHAELLDLIKKIEWFGDGLRTEFGRRLAVWTGYVE
;
A
#
# COMPACT_ATOMS: atom_id res chain seq x y z
N MET A 1 -34.06 -4.86 -25.10
CA MET A 1 -33.54 -3.52 -25.47
C MET A 1 -32.01 -3.61 -25.50
N PRO A 2 -31.27 -2.66 -26.09
CA PRO A 2 -29.84 -2.86 -26.27
C PRO A 2 -29.03 -2.73 -24.96
N TYR A 3 -27.81 -3.29 -24.96
CA TYR A 3 -26.88 -3.35 -23.83
C TYR A 3 -25.61 -2.55 -24.12
N PHE A 4 -24.91 -2.12 -23.07
CA PHE A 4 -23.54 -1.62 -23.24
C PHE A 4 -22.62 -2.74 -23.76
N VAL A 5 -21.67 -2.36 -24.62
CA VAL A 5 -20.66 -3.28 -25.18
C VAL A 5 -19.29 -3.02 -24.59
N GLU A 6 -18.34 -3.92 -24.89
CA GLU A 6 -16.99 -3.93 -24.31
C GLU A 6 -16.26 -2.58 -24.47
N ASP A 7 -16.40 -1.94 -25.64
CA ASP A 7 -15.77 -0.65 -25.92
C ASP A 7 -16.31 0.48 -25.03
N HIS A 8 -17.60 0.45 -24.68
CA HIS A 8 -18.14 1.40 -23.70
C HIS A 8 -17.47 1.19 -22.34
N LEU A 9 -17.38 -0.07 -21.91
CA LEU A 9 -16.84 -0.42 -20.60
C LEU A 9 -15.35 -0.07 -20.50
N ARG A 10 -14.57 -0.31 -21.56
CA ARG A 10 -13.15 0.08 -21.64
C ARG A 10 -12.98 1.59 -21.50
N HIS A 11 -13.72 2.36 -22.28
CA HIS A 11 -13.68 3.82 -22.21
C HIS A 11 -14.05 4.34 -20.82
N ALA A 12 -15.11 3.78 -20.21
CA ALA A 12 -15.53 4.16 -18.86
C ALA A 12 -14.49 3.81 -17.79
N LEU A 13 -13.83 2.66 -17.89
CA LEU A 13 -12.78 2.24 -16.96
C LEU A 13 -11.58 3.17 -16.99
N ASP A 14 -11.11 3.55 -18.18
CA ASP A 14 -10.00 4.50 -18.35
C ASP A 14 -10.37 5.87 -17.79
N TYR A 15 -11.58 6.36 -18.10
CA TYR A 15 -12.07 7.63 -17.56
C TYR A 15 -12.14 7.62 -16.03
N MET A 16 -12.65 6.53 -15.41
CA MET A 16 -12.79 6.45 -13.97
C MET A 16 -11.44 6.30 -13.25
N ALA A 17 -10.47 5.62 -13.84
CA ALA A 17 -9.13 5.47 -13.29
C ALA A 17 -8.49 6.83 -13.01
N ASP A 18 -8.54 7.77 -13.95
CA ASP A 18 -7.89 9.07 -13.77
C ASP A 18 -8.85 10.16 -13.29
N GLY A 19 -10.16 9.95 -13.51
CA GLY A 19 -11.20 10.95 -13.31
C GLY A 19 -11.93 10.88 -11.98
N THR A 20 -11.82 9.81 -11.20
CA THR A 20 -12.64 9.64 -9.98
C THR A 20 -11.82 9.45 -8.71
N HIS A 21 -12.46 9.65 -7.54
CA HIS A 21 -11.85 9.42 -6.23
C HIS A 21 -12.62 8.33 -5.45
N PRO A 22 -11.96 7.43 -4.68
CA PRO A 22 -12.63 6.37 -3.92
C PRO A 22 -13.75 6.81 -2.97
N LEU A 23 -13.65 8.03 -2.43
CA LEU A 23 -14.65 8.62 -1.53
C LEU A 23 -16.00 8.92 -2.22
N LEU A 24 -16.03 8.89 -3.56
CA LEU A 24 -17.24 8.98 -4.36
C LEU A 24 -18.24 7.89 -4.00
N ILE A 25 -17.79 6.69 -3.60
CA ILE A 25 -18.67 5.58 -3.17
C ILE A 25 -19.51 6.02 -1.97
N SER A 26 -18.85 6.54 -0.93
CA SER A 26 -19.52 7.03 0.27
C SER A 26 -20.49 8.16 -0.08
N PHE A 27 -20.08 9.07 -0.95
CA PHE A 27 -20.92 10.18 -1.37
C PHE A 27 -22.16 9.71 -2.12
N LEU A 28 -22.03 8.87 -3.14
CA LEU A 28 -23.16 8.30 -3.90
C LEU A 28 -24.11 7.51 -3.00
N ALA A 29 -23.59 6.70 -2.07
CA ALA A 29 -24.41 5.96 -1.13
C ALA A 29 -25.24 6.89 -0.22
N MET A 30 -24.68 8.03 0.19
CA MET A 30 -25.40 9.04 0.98
C MET A 30 -26.48 9.75 0.16
N LEU A 31 -26.22 10.06 -1.10
CA LEU A 31 -27.21 10.69 -1.99
C LEU A 31 -28.39 9.75 -2.26
N ARG A 32 -28.12 8.47 -2.53
CA ARG A 32 -29.17 7.43 -2.72
C ARG A 32 -30.05 7.27 -1.48
N LEU A 33 -29.48 7.46 -0.30
CA LEU A 33 -30.19 7.40 0.99
C LEU A 33 -30.83 8.72 1.43
N GLN A 34 -30.75 9.78 0.62
CA GLN A 34 -31.28 11.10 0.93
C GLN A 34 -30.75 11.68 2.25
N ILE A 35 -29.46 11.50 2.53
CA ILE A 35 -28.82 12.10 3.72
C ILE A 35 -29.04 13.62 3.72
N PRO A 36 -29.63 14.21 4.77
CA PRO A 36 -30.00 15.61 4.78
C PRO A 36 -28.78 16.54 4.73
N VAL A 37 -29.00 17.74 4.21
CA VAL A 37 -27.99 18.79 4.10
C VAL A 37 -28.19 19.82 5.22
N GLY A 38 -27.10 20.21 5.87
CA GLY A 38 -27.10 21.25 6.89
C GLY A 38 -27.74 20.82 8.21
N ASP A 39 -27.95 21.80 9.09
CA ASP A 39 -28.29 21.53 10.49
C ASP A 39 -29.82 21.50 10.76
N GLY A 40 -30.65 21.58 9.70
CA GLY A 40 -32.12 21.58 9.79
C GLY A 40 -32.78 20.20 10.04
N PRO A 41 -32.81 19.27 9.07
CA PRO A 41 -33.48 17.97 9.23
C PRO A 41 -32.64 16.99 10.06
N PRO A 42 -33.24 16.08 10.85
CA PRO A 42 -32.50 15.07 11.61
C PRO A 42 -31.68 14.18 10.67
N GLY A 43 -30.41 13.92 11.02
CA GLY A 43 -29.52 13.08 10.22
C GLY A 43 -30.06 11.66 10.05
N LEU A 44 -29.61 10.98 9.00
CA LEU A 44 -30.01 9.59 8.75
C LEU A 44 -28.88 8.60 9.08
N PRO A 45 -29.21 7.36 9.49
CA PRO A 45 -28.20 6.34 9.75
C PRO A 45 -27.34 6.06 8.52
N PHE A 46 -26.02 6.13 8.68
CA PHE A 46 -25.09 5.84 7.58
C PHE A 46 -23.78 5.23 8.09
N GLY A 47 -23.23 4.29 7.32
CA GLY A 47 -21.96 3.63 7.63
C GLY A 47 -21.65 2.46 6.70
N ALA A 48 -20.81 1.54 7.20
CA ALA A 48 -20.32 0.40 6.43
C ALA A 48 -21.44 -0.47 5.80
N PRO A 49 -22.59 -0.73 6.45
CA PRO A 49 -23.65 -1.53 5.82
C PRO A 49 -24.19 -0.90 4.53
N GLN A 50 -24.40 0.42 4.53
CA GLN A 50 -24.89 1.16 3.37
C GLN A 50 -23.85 1.18 2.24
N GLU A 51 -22.58 1.31 2.59
CA GLU A 51 -21.47 1.29 1.62
C GLU A 51 -21.25 -0.11 1.03
N HIS A 52 -21.36 -1.16 1.85
CA HIS A 52 -21.29 -2.54 1.38
C HIS A 52 -22.46 -2.89 0.46
N GLY A 53 -23.65 -2.31 0.69
CA GLY A 53 -24.79 -2.46 -0.24
C GLY A 53 -24.45 -1.96 -1.64
N LEU A 54 -23.86 -0.76 -1.74
CA LEU A 54 -23.48 -0.19 -3.04
C LEU A 54 -22.29 -0.95 -3.68
N LEU A 55 -21.29 -1.32 -2.87
CA LEU A 55 -20.15 -2.12 -3.31
C LEU A 55 -20.57 -3.50 -3.83
N GLY A 56 -21.46 -4.17 -3.12
CA GLY A 56 -22.01 -5.46 -3.52
C GLY A 56 -22.81 -5.36 -4.81
N GLN A 57 -23.63 -4.33 -4.96
CA GLN A 57 -24.48 -4.17 -6.15
C GLN A 57 -23.68 -3.85 -7.41
N TYR A 58 -22.73 -2.91 -7.35
CA TYR A 58 -22.10 -2.37 -8.56
C TYR A 58 -20.62 -2.67 -8.71
N PHE A 59 -19.93 -3.05 -7.63
CA PHE A 59 -18.49 -3.25 -7.60
C PHE A 59 -18.08 -4.69 -7.29
N SER A 60 -19.02 -5.64 -7.31
CA SER A 60 -18.74 -7.07 -7.09
C SER A 60 -18.92 -7.90 -8.38
N PRO A 61 -18.14 -7.65 -9.45
CA PRO A 61 -18.22 -8.47 -10.66
C PRO A 61 -17.77 -9.92 -10.38
N GLN A 62 -18.23 -10.86 -11.21
CA GLN A 62 -17.73 -12.23 -11.15
C GLN A 62 -16.22 -12.27 -11.36
N GLY A 63 -15.54 -13.11 -10.57
CA GLY A 63 -14.08 -13.23 -10.55
C GLY A 63 -13.43 -12.77 -9.23
N GLY A 64 -14.14 -12.07 -8.34
CA GLY A 64 -13.64 -11.72 -7.00
C GLY A 64 -13.43 -12.94 -6.09
N THR A 65 -12.55 -12.79 -5.09
CA THR A 65 -12.32 -13.81 -4.02
C THR A 65 -13.12 -13.46 -2.77
N PRO A 66 -13.41 -14.41 -1.86
CA PRO A 66 -14.08 -14.12 -0.58
C PRO A 66 -13.35 -13.04 0.24
N GLU A 67 -12.02 -13.01 0.17
CA GLU A 67 -11.19 -12.02 0.85
C GLU A 67 -11.24 -10.66 0.16
N ARG A 68 -11.39 -10.65 -1.18
CA ARG A 68 -11.42 -9.44 -2.03
C ARG A 68 -12.54 -9.49 -3.07
N PRO A 69 -13.79 -9.28 -2.65
CA PRO A 69 -14.94 -9.39 -3.54
C PRO A 69 -15.14 -8.15 -4.42
N TYR A 70 -14.58 -6.99 -4.05
CA TYR A 70 -14.93 -5.72 -4.70
C TYR A 70 -13.84 -5.24 -5.66
N TYR A 71 -14.16 -5.00 -6.93
CA TYR A 71 -13.28 -4.32 -7.89
C TYR A 71 -13.58 -2.81 -7.92
N LEU A 72 -12.60 -1.99 -7.57
CA LEU A 72 -12.74 -0.53 -7.55
C LEU A 72 -11.96 0.13 -8.70
N PRO A 73 -12.64 0.63 -9.76
CA PRO A 73 -11.99 1.35 -10.86
C PRO A 73 -11.62 2.81 -10.49
N PHE A 74 -11.91 3.28 -9.28
CA PHE A 74 -11.76 4.69 -8.93
C PHE A 74 -10.35 5.09 -8.51
N GLY A 75 -9.84 6.15 -9.14
CA GLY A 75 -8.53 6.74 -8.85
C GLY A 75 -7.36 5.99 -9.51
N PRO A 76 -6.21 6.67 -9.66
CA PRO A 76 -5.08 6.11 -10.38
C PRO A 76 -4.52 4.93 -9.59
N PRO A 77 -4.05 3.86 -10.27
CA PRO A 77 -3.50 2.70 -9.60
C PRO A 77 -2.29 3.12 -8.77
N ARG A 78 -2.33 2.85 -7.46
CA ARG A 78 -1.21 3.12 -6.55
C ARG A 78 -0.40 1.85 -6.36
N GLU A 79 0.91 1.98 -6.37
CA GLU A 79 1.82 0.85 -6.15
C GLU A 79 1.53 0.22 -4.78
N GLY A 80 1.20 -1.08 -4.76
CA GLY A 80 0.83 -1.81 -3.54
C GLY A 80 -0.64 -1.72 -3.11
N ASP A 81 -1.50 -0.96 -3.82
CA ASP A 81 -2.95 -0.91 -3.56
C ASP A 81 -3.76 -1.52 -4.73
N PRO A 82 -4.10 -2.81 -4.66
CA PRO A 82 -4.79 -3.50 -5.76
C PRO A 82 -6.21 -2.96 -5.95
N ARG A 83 -6.71 -3.01 -7.19
CA ARG A 83 -8.10 -2.61 -7.50
C ARG A 83 -9.14 -3.52 -6.86
N TRP A 84 -8.79 -4.79 -6.61
CA TRP A 84 -9.59 -5.72 -5.81
C TRP A 84 -9.45 -5.44 -4.30
N LYS A 85 -10.50 -4.89 -3.70
CA LYS A 85 -10.57 -4.40 -2.31
C LYS A 85 -11.12 -5.46 -1.35
N PRO A 86 -10.68 -5.45 -0.08
CA PRO A 86 -11.09 -6.44 0.90
C PRO A 86 -12.59 -6.35 1.26
N ALA A 87 -13.17 -7.44 1.75
CA ALA A 87 -14.59 -7.49 2.14
C ALA A 87 -14.98 -6.43 3.20
N ASN A 88 -14.03 -5.97 4.02
CA ASN A 88 -14.24 -4.94 5.04
C ASN A 88 -13.86 -3.51 4.56
N TYR A 89 -13.74 -3.27 3.26
CA TYR A 89 -13.29 -1.99 2.70
C TYR A 89 -14.16 -0.79 3.12
N GLY A 90 -15.48 -0.99 3.25
CA GLY A 90 -16.40 0.04 3.74
C GLY A 90 -16.11 0.44 5.19
N GLY A 91 -15.94 -0.55 6.07
CA GLY A 91 -15.67 -0.34 7.50
C GLY A 91 -14.24 0.08 7.86
N THR A 92 -13.31 0.05 6.91
CA THR A 92 -11.89 0.40 7.16
C THR A 92 -11.49 1.64 6.36
N SER A 93 -11.27 1.49 5.05
CA SER A 93 -10.75 2.54 4.18
C SER A 93 -11.76 3.65 3.92
N LEU A 94 -12.99 3.33 3.51
CA LEU A 94 -14.02 4.35 3.24
C LEU A 94 -14.44 5.07 4.53
N GLN A 95 -14.60 4.33 5.62
CA GLN A 95 -14.85 4.92 6.93
C GLN A 95 -13.74 5.91 7.32
N ARG A 96 -12.45 5.54 7.20
CA ARG A 96 -11.32 6.42 7.52
C ARG A 96 -11.32 7.68 6.66
N MET A 97 -11.55 7.55 5.36
CA MET A 97 -11.60 8.70 4.43
C MET A 97 -12.78 9.63 4.75
N ARG A 98 -13.95 9.08 5.07
CA ARG A 98 -15.13 9.85 5.49
C ARG A 98 -14.88 10.60 6.81
N THR A 99 -14.32 9.92 7.81
CA THR A 99 -14.01 10.55 9.11
C THR A 99 -12.88 11.59 9.03
N GLY A 100 -12.01 11.49 8.02
CA GLY A 100 -10.98 12.49 7.74
C GLY A 100 -11.52 13.78 7.09
N ARG A 101 -12.83 13.83 6.78
CA ARG A 101 -13.50 14.97 6.14
C ARG A 101 -14.75 15.40 6.92
N PRO A 102 -14.62 15.79 8.20
CA PRO A 102 -15.78 16.20 9.03
C PRO A 102 -16.41 17.52 8.55
N ASP A 103 -15.64 18.32 7.81
CA ASP A 103 -16.07 19.53 7.11
C ASP A 103 -17.06 19.24 5.97
N PHE A 104 -17.08 18.00 5.46
CA PHE A 104 -17.99 17.56 4.40
C PHE A 104 -19.05 16.57 4.91
N PHE A 105 -18.60 15.53 5.61
CA PHE A 105 -19.43 14.45 6.17
C PHE A 105 -19.69 14.70 7.65
N LYS A 106 -20.72 15.51 7.94
CA LYS A 106 -21.10 15.85 9.30
C LYS A 106 -21.73 14.63 9.98
N LYS A 107 -21.11 14.18 11.07
CA LYS A 107 -21.69 13.15 11.93
C LYS A 107 -22.50 13.83 13.04
N GLU A 108 -23.77 13.52 13.11
CA GLU A 108 -24.63 13.92 14.22
C GLU A 108 -24.64 12.82 15.29
N THR A 109 -24.39 13.24 16.53
CA THR A 109 -24.46 12.34 17.68
C THR A 109 -25.71 12.72 18.46
N VAL A 110 -26.75 11.89 18.38
CA VAL A 110 -27.95 12.06 19.19
C VAL A 110 -27.72 11.37 20.53
N ALA A 111 -27.80 12.13 21.62
CA ALA A 111 -27.61 11.62 22.97
C ALA A 111 -28.56 10.44 23.24
N GLY A 112 -27.99 9.30 23.66
CA GLY A 112 -28.75 8.08 23.99
C GLY A 112 -29.13 7.18 22.81
N SER A 113 -28.78 7.53 21.57
CA SER A 113 -29.03 6.66 20.40
C SER A 113 -27.73 6.01 19.89
N PRO A 114 -27.67 4.67 19.75
CA PRO A 114 -26.50 3.99 19.18
C PRO A 114 -26.36 4.21 17.66
N ARG A 115 -27.34 4.89 17.02
CA ARG A 115 -27.36 5.13 15.57
C ARG A 115 -26.43 6.29 15.23
N LYS A 116 -25.43 6.02 14.39
CA LYS A 116 -24.58 7.06 13.79
C LYS A 116 -25.39 7.78 12.71
N LEU A 117 -25.92 8.96 13.05
CA LEU A 117 -26.63 9.79 12.09
C LEU A 117 -25.63 10.66 11.34
N PHE A 118 -25.86 10.83 10.05
CA PHE A 118 -25.02 11.65 9.19
C PHE A 118 -25.84 12.71 8.46
N ARG A 119 -25.15 13.79 8.14
CA ARG A 119 -25.60 14.92 7.33
C ARG A 119 -24.48 15.31 6.38
N LEU A 120 -24.84 15.93 5.26
CA LEU A 120 -23.88 16.66 4.44
C LEU A 120 -23.75 18.09 4.97
N ALA A 121 -22.56 18.67 4.89
CA ALA A 121 -22.35 20.05 5.27
C ALA A 121 -23.25 21.00 4.47
N GLU A 122 -23.71 22.10 5.07
CA GLU A 122 -24.60 23.05 4.38
C GLU A 122 -23.93 23.66 3.14
N ASN A 123 -22.65 23.98 3.26
CA ASN A 123 -21.80 24.51 2.20
C ASN A 123 -21.11 23.41 1.36
N PHE A 124 -21.58 22.15 1.38
CA PHE A 124 -20.90 21.05 0.69
C PHE A 124 -20.68 21.31 -0.81
N ARG A 125 -21.58 22.05 -1.47
CA ARG A 125 -21.44 22.43 -2.88
C ARG A 125 -20.26 23.38 -3.12
N GLU A 126 -20.01 24.30 -2.19
CA GLU A 126 -18.85 25.19 -2.22
C GLU A 126 -17.56 24.42 -1.95
N ILE A 127 -17.61 23.45 -1.04
CA ILE A 127 -16.49 22.54 -0.77
C ILE A 127 -16.17 21.74 -2.02
N LEU A 128 -17.16 21.15 -2.71
CA LEU A 128 -16.94 20.48 -3.99
C LEU A 128 -16.41 21.46 -5.05
N ALA A 129 -16.83 22.72 -5.03
CA ALA A 129 -16.29 23.70 -5.97
C ALA A 129 -14.78 23.94 -5.79
N ARG A 130 -14.27 23.85 -4.54
CA ARG A 130 -12.86 24.08 -4.19
C ARG A 130 -12.01 22.80 -4.15
N ASP A 131 -12.55 21.70 -3.64
CA ASP A 131 -11.84 20.44 -3.31
C ASP A 131 -12.54 19.19 -3.89
N HIS A 132 -13.06 19.29 -5.11
CA HIS A 132 -13.69 18.16 -5.84
C HIS A 132 -12.75 16.95 -5.98
N ARG A 133 -11.45 17.18 -6.23
CA ARG A 133 -10.48 16.10 -6.55
C ARG A 133 -10.31 15.07 -5.43
N SER A 134 -10.50 15.46 -4.18
CA SER A 134 -10.32 14.57 -3.02
C SER A 134 -11.61 13.90 -2.54
N ILE A 135 -12.75 14.21 -3.18
CA ILE A 135 -14.07 13.68 -2.81
C ILE A 135 -14.68 12.92 -3.99
N VAL A 136 -14.86 13.59 -5.13
CA VAL A 136 -15.52 13.04 -6.31
C VAL A 136 -14.55 12.74 -7.47
N GLY A 137 -13.49 13.52 -7.62
CA GLY A 137 -12.57 13.44 -8.75
C GLY A 137 -12.65 14.69 -9.63
N VAL A 138 -12.70 14.52 -10.96
CA VAL A 138 -12.82 15.64 -11.93
C VAL A 138 -14.18 16.29 -11.86
N ARG A 139 -14.24 17.56 -12.27
CA ARG A 139 -15.47 18.37 -12.25
C ARG A 139 -15.59 19.15 -13.56
N PRO A 140 -16.69 18.97 -14.33
CA PRO A 140 -17.80 18.07 -14.06
C PRO A 140 -17.43 16.59 -14.30
N LEU A 141 -17.92 15.70 -13.44
CA LEU A 141 -17.77 14.25 -13.57
C LEU A 141 -18.84 13.69 -14.52
N SER A 142 -18.44 12.89 -15.49
CA SER A 142 -19.34 12.30 -16.48
C SER A 142 -20.25 11.24 -15.87
N VAL A 143 -21.55 11.52 -15.80
CA VAL A 143 -22.57 10.53 -15.39
C VAL A 143 -22.63 9.39 -16.40
N HIS A 144 -22.37 9.68 -17.68
CA HIS A 144 -22.37 8.68 -18.73
C HIS A 144 -21.35 7.56 -18.46
N ASN A 145 -20.11 7.93 -18.11
CA ASN A 145 -19.07 6.95 -17.76
C ASN A 145 -19.42 6.14 -16.50
N LEU A 146 -20.02 6.76 -15.49
CA LEU A 146 -20.48 6.04 -14.30
C LEU A 146 -21.64 5.09 -14.60
N ALA A 147 -22.62 5.51 -15.41
CA ALA A 147 -23.77 4.71 -15.79
C ALA A 147 -23.37 3.47 -16.59
N VAL A 148 -22.38 3.59 -17.49
CA VAL A 148 -21.81 2.45 -18.21
C VAL A 148 -21.27 1.40 -17.24
N TRP A 149 -20.52 1.79 -16.20
CA TRP A 149 -20.00 0.84 -15.22
C TRP A 149 -21.10 0.25 -14.35
N PHE A 150 -21.97 1.09 -13.78
CA PHE A 150 -22.98 0.67 -12.80
C PHE A 150 -24.01 -0.27 -13.42
N TYR A 151 -24.37 -0.03 -14.69
CA TYR A 151 -25.44 -0.78 -15.35
C TYR A 151 -24.94 -1.60 -16.54
N ARG A 152 -23.66 -1.98 -16.55
CA ARG A 152 -22.99 -2.72 -17.64
C ARG A 152 -23.67 -4.02 -18.08
N THR A 153 -24.46 -4.65 -17.20
CA THR A 153 -25.19 -5.90 -17.49
C THR A 153 -26.69 -5.71 -17.69
N GLU A 154 -27.19 -4.47 -17.61
CA GLU A 154 -28.62 -4.17 -17.66
C GLU A 154 -29.04 -3.65 -19.04
N GLU A 155 -30.31 -3.85 -19.40
CA GLU A 155 -30.85 -3.38 -20.67
C GLU A 155 -31.39 -1.94 -20.57
N PHE A 156 -31.14 -1.14 -21.62
CA PHE A 156 -31.66 0.22 -21.74
C PHE A 156 -32.12 0.50 -23.16
N PRO A 157 -33.12 1.37 -23.37
CA PRO A 157 -33.54 1.74 -24.72
C PRO A 157 -32.44 2.47 -25.48
N ASP A 158 -31.70 3.33 -24.78
CA ASP A 158 -30.56 4.09 -25.28
C ASP A 158 -29.63 4.49 -24.12
N GLN A 159 -28.46 5.05 -24.45
CA GLN A 159 -27.48 5.50 -23.47
C GLN A 159 -28.01 6.67 -22.61
N THR A 160 -28.91 7.50 -23.14
CA THR A 160 -29.51 8.63 -22.43
C THR A 160 -30.41 8.16 -21.28
N ALA A 161 -31.15 7.08 -21.49
CA ALA A 161 -31.99 6.47 -20.46
C ALA A 161 -31.14 5.94 -19.29
N ALA A 162 -29.95 5.39 -19.55
CA ALA A 162 -29.02 4.98 -18.50
C ALA A 162 -28.47 6.19 -17.71
N ILE A 163 -28.16 7.30 -18.38
CA ILE A 163 -27.76 8.57 -17.74
C ILE A 163 -28.87 9.09 -16.83
N THR A 164 -30.10 9.12 -17.33
CA THR A 164 -31.29 9.56 -16.57
C THR A 164 -31.51 8.66 -15.36
N ARG A 165 -31.48 7.34 -15.52
CA ARG A 165 -31.62 6.39 -14.41
C ARG A 165 -30.55 6.60 -13.34
N PHE A 166 -29.29 6.85 -13.72
CA PHE A 166 -28.24 7.13 -12.75
C PHE A 166 -28.53 8.42 -11.96
N ALA A 167 -28.92 9.49 -12.67
CA ALA A 167 -29.22 10.77 -12.05
C ALA A 167 -30.40 10.67 -11.06
N GLU A 168 -31.39 9.84 -11.37
CA GLU A 168 -32.55 9.56 -10.53
C GLU A 168 -32.20 8.66 -9.32
N GLU A 169 -31.50 7.55 -9.54
CA GLU A 169 -31.11 6.61 -8.47
C GLU A 169 -30.27 7.29 -7.39
N PHE A 170 -29.29 8.10 -7.82
CA PHE A 170 -28.41 8.86 -6.93
C PHE A 170 -28.89 10.27 -6.65
N ARG A 171 -30.13 10.61 -7.07
CA ARG A 171 -30.82 11.86 -6.70
C ARG A 171 -29.98 13.11 -6.95
N LEU A 172 -29.21 13.14 -8.03
CA LEU A 172 -28.26 14.22 -8.32
C LEU A 172 -28.97 15.57 -8.47
N GLY A 173 -30.21 15.56 -8.97
CA GLY A 173 -31.08 16.73 -9.09
C GLY A 173 -31.52 17.29 -7.74
N ASP A 174 -31.93 16.43 -6.79
CA ASP A 174 -32.38 16.81 -5.45
C ASP A 174 -31.29 17.60 -4.70
N TYR A 175 -30.03 17.21 -4.91
CA TYR A 175 -28.85 17.87 -4.35
C TYR A 175 -28.26 18.97 -5.24
N GLY A 176 -28.93 19.31 -6.36
CA GLY A 176 -28.51 20.31 -7.36
C GLY A 176 -27.06 20.16 -7.82
N LEU A 177 -26.65 18.91 -8.09
CA LEU A 177 -25.30 18.55 -8.50
C LEU A 177 -25.14 18.46 -10.02
N ILE A 178 -26.24 18.42 -10.76
CA ILE A 178 -26.26 18.38 -12.23
C ILE A 178 -25.81 19.73 -12.79
N GLY A 179 -24.91 19.70 -13.77
CA GLY A 179 -24.32 20.88 -14.42
C GLY A 179 -23.19 21.53 -13.62
N SER A 180 -23.09 21.25 -12.31
CA SER A 180 -22.07 21.84 -11.44
C SER A 180 -20.99 20.83 -11.03
N VAL A 181 -21.37 19.65 -10.56
CA VAL A 181 -20.44 18.59 -10.08
C VAL A 181 -20.47 17.42 -11.04
N PHE A 182 -21.65 17.07 -11.54
CA PHE A 182 -21.86 16.00 -12.51
C PHE A 182 -22.39 16.58 -13.82
N THR A 183 -21.98 16.00 -14.94
CA THR A 183 -22.57 16.29 -16.24
C THR A 183 -23.41 15.11 -16.71
N THR A 184 -24.66 15.39 -17.08
CA THR A 184 -25.58 14.46 -17.75
C THR A 184 -25.53 14.61 -19.27
N ALA A 185 -24.67 15.48 -19.80
CA ALA A 185 -24.41 15.52 -21.23
C ALA A 185 -23.76 14.20 -21.67
N PRO A 186 -24.24 13.57 -22.75
CA PRO A 186 -23.62 12.35 -23.27
C PRO A 186 -22.14 12.58 -23.58
N ASP A 187 -21.28 11.74 -23.00
CA ASP A 187 -19.85 11.71 -23.35
C ASP A 187 -19.68 11.45 -24.86
N PRO A 188 -18.96 12.31 -25.61
CA PRO A 188 -18.77 12.13 -27.04
C PRO A 188 -18.08 10.82 -27.42
N GLY A 189 -17.16 10.33 -26.59
CA GLY A 189 -16.42 9.08 -26.81
C GLY A 189 -17.30 7.84 -26.67
N LEU A 190 -18.31 7.89 -25.79
CA LEU A 190 -19.30 6.81 -25.64
C LEU A 190 -20.45 6.93 -26.63
N SER A 191 -20.86 8.16 -26.98
CA SER A 191 -22.03 8.42 -27.84
C SER A 191 -21.86 7.90 -29.27
N VAL A 192 -20.61 7.74 -29.73
CA VAL A 192 -20.30 7.18 -31.05
C VAL A 192 -20.33 5.65 -31.09
N ILE A 193 -20.33 4.99 -29.93
CA ILE A 193 -20.30 3.53 -29.82
C ILE A 193 -21.74 3.00 -29.87
N ALA A 194 -22.01 2.10 -30.81
CA ALA A 194 -23.33 1.48 -30.90
C ALA A 194 -23.56 0.49 -29.74
N MET A 195 -24.77 0.50 -29.17
CA MET A 195 -25.15 -0.49 -28.16
C MET A 195 -25.41 -1.87 -28.79
N GLY A 196 -25.18 -2.93 -28.03
CA GLY A 196 -25.26 -4.32 -28.48
C GLY A 196 -26.62 -4.96 -28.21
N ALA A 197 -26.88 -6.12 -28.84
CA ALA A 197 -28.13 -6.86 -28.65
C ALA A 197 -28.10 -7.83 -27.46
N THR A 198 -26.92 -8.14 -26.92
CA THR A 198 -26.71 -9.12 -25.85
C THR A 198 -25.97 -8.48 -24.68
N PRO A 199 -26.24 -8.91 -23.43
CA PRO A 199 -25.51 -8.41 -22.27
C PRO A 199 -24.03 -8.77 -22.36
N LEU A 200 -23.19 -7.94 -21.74
CA LEU A 200 -21.78 -8.29 -21.51
C LEU A 200 -21.71 -9.55 -20.66
N THR A 201 -20.93 -10.53 -21.14
CA THR A 201 -20.67 -11.74 -20.37
C THR A 201 -19.76 -11.42 -19.18
N ASP A 202 -19.93 -12.15 -18.08
CA ASP A 202 -19.06 -12.04 -16.91
C ASP A 202 -17.58 -12.22 -17.27
N GLN A 203 -17.28 -13.11 -18.22
CA GLN A 203 -15.93 -13.32 -18.72
C GLN A 203 -15.38 -12.09 -19.46
N ALA A 204 -16.17 -11.46 -20.34
CA ALA A 204 -15.74 -10.25 -21.04
C ALA A 204 -15.49 -9.08 -20.07
N ILE A 205 -16.29 -8.98 -19.00
CA ILE A 205 -16.06 -8.00 -17.93
C ILE A 205 -14.75 -8.32 -17.20
N LEU A 206 -14.52 -9.59 -16.86
CA LEU A 206 -13.32 -10.06 -16.17
C LEU A 206 -12.04 -9.83 -16.98
N ASP A 207 -12.08 -10.07 -18.29
CA ASP A 207 -10.96 -9.87 -19.21
C ASP A 207 -10.56 -8.38 -19.29
N LEU A 208 -11.53 -7.47 -19.19
CA LEU A 208 -11.27 -6.02 -19.17
C LEU A 208 -10.71 -5.51 -17.84
N ILE A 209 -11.24 -5.98 -16.71
CA ILE A 209 -10.83 -5.49 -15.38
C ILE A 209 -9.62 -6.24 -14.82
N GLY A 210 -9.30 -7.40 -15.39
CA GLY A 210 -8.36 -8.36 -14.87
C GLY A 210 -8.92 -9.11 -13.65
N GLY A 211 -8.85 -10.44 -13.67
CA GLY A 211 -9.14 -11.24 -12.48
C GLY A 211 -8.12 -11.03 -11.36
N PRO A 212 -8.48 -11.28 -10.10
CA PRO A 212 -7.47 -11.40 -9.05
C PRO A 212 -6.49 -12.49 -9.48
N ALA A 213 -5.19 -12.20 -9.43
CA ALA A 213 -4.16 -13.16 -9.81
C ALA A 213 -4.46 -14.52 -9.15
N PRO A 214 -4.42 -15.64 -9.89
CA PRO A 214 -4.71 -16.95 -9.32
C PRO A 214 -3.77 -17.16 -8.13
N ALA A 215 -4.30 -17.72 -7.04
CA ALA A 215 -3.61 -18.00 -5.78
C ALA A 215 -2.47 -19.04 -5.88
N ALA A 216 -1.87 -19.21 -7.05
CA ALA A 216 -0.45 -19.52 -7.23
C ALA A 216 0.45 -18.25 -7.14
N ALA A 217 -0.16 -17.09 -6.91
CA ALA A 217 0.41 -15.85 -6.45
C ALA A 217 -0.42 -15.41 -5.22
N LEU A 218 0.11 -15.72 -4.02
CA LEU A 218 -0.52 -15.62 -2.68
C LEU A 218 -1.70 -16.59 -2.46
N GLY A 219 -1.38 -17.74 -1.85
CA GLY A 219 -2.23 -18.91 -1.67
C GLY A 219 -3.52 -18.72 -0.87
N ALA A 220 -4.58 -19.36 -1.37
CA ALA A 220 -5.81 -19.66 -0.65
C ALA A 220 -6.17 -21.13 -0.91
N ALA A 221 -6.52 -21.86 0.16
CA ALA A 221 -7.12 -23.19 0.12
C ALA A 221 -8.66 -23.05 0.35
N PRO A 222 -9.49 -24.00 -0.13
CA PRO A 222 -10.87 -23.73 -0.57
C PRO A 222 -11.92 -23.83 0.55
N ALA A 223 -13.02 -23.08 0.36
CA ALA A 223 -14.25 -23.17 1.16
C ALA A 223 -15.13 -24.36 0.71
N ALA A 224 -15.69 -25.09 1.66
CA ALA A 224 -16.67 -26.15 1.45
C ALA A 224 -18.12 -25.60 1.51
N PRO A 225 -19.12 -26.30 0.93
CA PRO A 225 -20.42 -25.72 0.55
C PRO A 225 -21.40 -25.56 1.72
N LEU A 226 -22.22 -24.51 1.64
CA LEU A 226 -23.42 -24.31 2.46
C LEU A 226 -24.54 -25.27 2.00
N PRO A 227 -25.26 -25.95 2.92
CA PRO A 227 -26.54 -26.57 2.59
C PRO A 227 -27.69 -25.56 2.69
N ASP A 228 -28.71 -25.83 1.89
CA ASP A 228 -29.89 -25.01 1.63
C ASP A 228 -30.73 -24.68 2.89
N ALA A 229 -31.26 -23.46 2.91
CA ALA A 229 -32.26 -23.01 3.86
C ALA A 229 -33.66 -23.30 3.30
N GLU A 230 -34.41 -24.16 3.98
CA GLU A 230 -35.87 -24.08 3.99
C GLU A 230 -36.31 -23.27 5.21
N GLU A 231 -37.27 -22.39 4.96
CA GLU A 231 -37.90 -21.46 5.88
C GLU A 231 -38.68 -22.20 6.98
N ASP A 232 -38.60 -21.75 8.24
CA ASP A 232 -39.82 -21.61 9.03
C ASP A 232 -39.66 -20.61 10.19
N GLU A 233 -40.77 -19.91 10.44
CA GLU A 233 -40.96 -18.82 11.40
C GLU A 233 -41.07 -19.32 12.86
N GLY A 234 -40.80 -18.46 13.84
CA GLY A 234 -41.33 -18.65 15.21
C GLY A 234 -40.42 -18.31 16.39
N GLU A 235 -40.73 -17.17 17.03
CA GLU A 235 -40.86 -16.94 18.48
C GLU A 235 -39.72 -17.18 19.51
N GLU A 236 -39.53 -16.10 20.28
CA GLU A 236 -39.28 -15.98 21.74
C GLU A 236 -37.93 -16.35 22.39
N ALA A 237 -37.34 -15.29 22.97
CA ALA A 237 -36.62 -15.17 24.23
C ALA A 237 -36.09 -16.43 24.95
N ALA A 238 -34.77 -16.47 25.18
CA ALA A 238 -34.13 -16.45 26.51
C ALA A 238 -32.70 -17.01 26.48
N GLY A 239 -31.81 -16.40 27.28
CA GLY A 239 -30.66 -17.07 27.88
C GLY A 239 -29.32 -16.83 27.21
N THR A 240 -28.46 -16.06 27.87
CA THR A 240 -27.00 -16.03 27.63
C THR A 240 -26.35 -17.33 28.13
N PRO A 241 -25.49 -18.00 27.35
CA PRO A 241 -24.45 -18.86 27.89
C PRO A 241 -23.03 -18.38 27.48
N PRO A 242 -21.98 -18.87 28.16
CA PRO A 242 -20.76 -18.12 28.45
C PRO A 242 -19.74 -18.06 27.30
N LEU A 243 -18.88 -17.04 27.38
CA LEU A 243 -17.69 -16.84 26.54
C LEU A 243 -16.83 -18.11 26.50
N ALA A 244 -16.87 -18.81 25.37
CA ALA A 244 -15.94 -19.89 25.06
C ALA A 244 -14.57 -19.31 24.69
N GLU A 245 -13.53 -19.81 25.35
CA GLU A 245 -12.13 -19.47 25.14
C GLU A 245 -11.72 -19.58 23.66
N VAL A 246 -11.14 -18.50 23.14
CA VAL A 246 -10.50 -18.48 21.82
C VAL A 246 -9.26 -19.37 21.89
N ALA A 247 -9.25 -20.49 21.17
CA ALA A 247 -8.07 -21.33 21.00
C ALA A 247 -6.90 -20.49 20.43
N PRO A 248 -5.66 -20.65 20.93
CA PRO A 248 -4.56 -19.77 20.56
C PRO A 248 -4.16 -19.95 19.10
N VAL A 249 -4.07 -18.83 18.38
CA VAL A 249 -3.38 -18.75 17.08
C VAL A 249 -1.96 -19.24 17.29
N VAL A 250 -1.57 -20.32 16.60
CA VAL A 250 -0.18 -20.81 16.64
C VAL A 250 0.71 -19.72 16.05
N ALA A 251 1.40 -18.98 16.92
CA ALA A 251 2.39 -18.02 16.51
C ALA A 251 3.53 -18.76 15.78
N GLY A 252 4.06 -18.17 14.71
CA GLY A 252 5.20 -18.70 13.96
C GLY A 252 6.43 -19.01 14.84
N THR A 253 7.48 -19.54 14.22
CA THR A 253 8.74 -19.89 14.92
C THR A 253 9.96 -19.37 14.18
N TRP A 254 10.93 -18.86 14.92
CA TRP A 254 12.26 -18.55 14.38
C TRP A 254 13.18 -19.78 14.29
N ASP A 255 12.75 -20.91 14.85
CA ASP A 255 13.49 -22.18 14.75
C ASP A 255 13.09 -22.93 13.47
N ILE A 256 13.53 -22.38 12.34
CA ILE A 256 13.39 -23.00 11.01
C ILE A 256 14.75 -23.52 10.53
N SER A 257 14.72 -24.59 9.75
CA SER A 257 15.92 -25.25 9.24
C SER A 257 16.63 -24.40 8.18
N LYS A 258 17.94 -24.63 8.01
CA LYS A 258 18.74 -24.03 6.92
C LYS A 258 18.06 -24.24 5.56
N THR A 259 17.49 -25.41 5.32
CA THR A 259 16.83 -25.75 4.05
C THR A 259 15.61 -24.87 3.80
N GLU A 260 14.80 -24.59 4.82
CA GLU A 260 13.64 -23.68 4.72
C GLU A 260 14.06 -22.23 4.48
N VAL A 261 15.12 -21.78 5.16
CA VAL A 261 15.70 -20.45 4.94
C VAL A 261 16.17 -20.30 3.49
N LEU A 262 16.95 -21.27 2.99
CA LEU A 262 17.46 -21.24 1.62
C LEU A 262 16.33 -21.33 0.58
N ARG A 263 15.27 -22.11 0.85
CA ARG A 263 14.08 -22.15 -0.01
C ARG A 263 13.34 -20.82 -0.03
N ALA A 264 13.24 -20.12 1.10
CA ALA A 264 12.52 -18.85 1.19
C ALA A 264 13.20 -17.73 0.40
N ILE A 265 14.53 -17.75 0.33
CA ILE A 265 15.32 -16.78 -0.43
C ILE A 265 15.56 -17.20 -1.88
N ASP A 266 14.90 -18.25 -2.37
CA ASP A 266 15.10 -18.72 -3.73
C ASP A 266 14.90 -17.59 -4.77
N GLY A 267 15.84 -17.48 -5.70
CA GLY A 267 15.94 -16.37 -6.65
C GLY A 267 16.62 -15.09 -6.14
N LEU A 268 16.89 -14.93 -4.83
CA LEU A 268 17.77 -13.88 -4.31
C LEU A 268 19.19 -14.46 -4.15
N LYS A 269 20.10 -14.07 -5.04
CA LYS A 269 21.51 -14.51 -5.00
C LYS A 269 22.37 -13.56 -4.17
N GLY A 270 23.35 -14.11 -3.45
CA GLY A 270 24.30 -13.36 -2.63
C GLY A 270 23.75 -12.89 -1.28
N VAL A 271 22.57 -13.36 -0.87
CA VAL A 271 21.96 -13.03 0.43
C VAL A 271 21.92 -14.21 1.39
N GLU A 272 22.45 -15.37 1.01
CA GLU A 272 22.38 -16.62 1.75
C GLU A 272 23.02 -16.50 3.13
N GLU A 273 24.24 -15.98 3.20
CA GLU A 273 24.96 -15.78 4.47
C GLU A 273 24.23 -14.75 5.35
N ALA A 274 23.73 -13.67 4.77
CA ALA A 274 22.96 -12.66 5.49
C ALA A 274 21.66 -13.23 6.06
N ALA A 275 20.94 -14.04 5.27
CA ALA A 275 19.72 -14.72 5.70
C ALA A 275 19.99 -15.65 6.89
N LEU A 276 21.06 -16.45 6.82
CA LEU A 276 21.42 -17.37 7.90
C LEU A 276 21.84 -16.63 9.18
N ARG A 277 22.63 -15.56 9.06
CA ARG A 277 23.00 -14.70 10.20
C ARG A 277 21.78 -14.02 10.83
N ALA A 278 20.87 -13.50 10.01
CA ALA A 278 19.65 -12.87 10.49
C ALA A 278 18.77 -13.88 11.24
N MET A 279 18.57 -15.08 10.69
CA MET A 279 17.80 -16.13 11.35
C MET A 279 18.44 -16.60 12.66
N ALA A 280 19.77 -16.74 12.69
CA ALA A 280 20.51 -17.06 13.91
C ALA A 280 20.31 -15.97 14.98
N ALA A 281 20.36 -14.69 14.60
CA ALA A 281 20.12 -13.57 15.51
C ALA A 281 18.67 -13.54 16.02
N LEU A 282 17.68 -13.70 15.15
CA LEU A 282 16.25 -13.72 15.51
C LEU A 282 15.94 -14.85 16.49
N ARG A 283 16.49 -16.04 16.22
CA ARG A 283 16.42 -17.21 17.12
C ARG A 283 17.08 -16.94 18.47
N ALA A 284 18.20 -16.22 18.49
CA ALA A 284 18.92 -15.87 19.72
C ALA A 284 18.23 -14.80 20.58
N GLY A 285 17.07 -14.27 20.16
CA GLY A 285 16.38 -13.20 20.89
C GLY A 285 16.64 -11.80 20.39
N MET A 286 17.53 -11.63 19.41
CA MET A 286 17.95 -10.31 18.92
C MET A 286 16.99 -9.79 17.86
N HIS A 287 16.83 -8.47 17.83
CA HIS A 287 16.28 -7.77 16.67
C HIS A 287 17.32 -7.69 15.56
N VAL A 288 16.91 -7.48 14.31
CA VAL A 288 17.83 -7.47 13.16
C VAL A 288 17.74 -6.15 12.43
N ILE A 289 18.89 -5.62 11.97
CA ILE A 289 18.94 -4.52 11.00
C ILE A 289 19.77 -4.98 9.82
N PHE A 290 19.17 -4.95 8.64
CA PHE A 290 19.88 -5.14 7.39
C PHE A 290 20.55 -3.85 6.95
N THR A 291 21.86 -3.89 6.72
CA THR A 291 22.65 -2.77 6.22
C THR A 291 23.17 -3.08 4.83
N GLY A 292 23.32 -2.07 3.98
CA GLY A 292 23.99 -2.26 2.70
C GLY A 292 23.50 -1.29 1.63
N PRO A 293 24.05 -1.38 0.42
CA PRO A 293 23.75 -0.47 -0.67
C PRO A 293 22.25 -0.47 -1.05
N PRO A 294 21.77 0.61 -1.70
CA PRO A 294 20.41 0.64 -2.23
C PRO A 294 20.20 -0.48 -3.26
N GLY A 295 18.99 -1.04 -3.28
CA GLY A 295 18.61 -2.05 -4.28
C GLY A 295 19.11 -3.49 -4.03
N CYS A 296 19.71 -3.79 -2.88
CA CYS A 296 20.16 -5.15 -2.54
C CYS A 296 19.05 -6.09 -2.02
N GLY A 297 17.80 -5.61 -1.94
CA GLY A 297 16.67 -6.45 -1.51
C GLY A 297 16.52 -6.65 0.00
N LYS A 298 17.07 -5.77 0.83
CA LYS A 298 16.98 -5.82 2.31
C LYS A 298 15.55 -6.04 2.82
N THR A 299 14.61 -5.19 2.39
CA THR A 299 13.19 -5.28 2.78
C THR A 299 12.54 -6.56 2.25
N GLN A 300 12.88 -6.99 1.03
CA GLN A 300 12.40 -8.27 0.48
C GLN A 300 12.92 -9.48 1.28
N LEU A 301 14.19 -9.47 1.70
CA LEU A 301 14.76 -10.52 2.53
C LEU A 301 14.03 -10.60 3.87
N ALA A 302 13.81 -9.47 4.55
CA ALA A 302 13.05 -9.41 5.80
C ALA A 302 11.67 -10.06 5.66
N GLN A 303 10.91 -9.70 4.62
CA GLN A 303 9.58 -10.24 4.36
C GLN A 303 9.61 -11.75 4.08
N ARG A 304 10.59 -12.24 3.30
CA ARG A 304 10.75 -13.67 3.01
C ARG A 304 11.08 -14.47 4.25
N LEU A 305 11.94 -13.96 5.14
CA LEU A 305 12.26 -14.60 6.41
C LEU A 305 11.06 -14.68 7.35
N CYS A 306 10.26 -13.60 7.46
CA CYS A 306 9.01 -13.61 8.24
C CYS A 306 8.03 -14.65 7.69
N ARG A 307 7.83 -14.67 6.37
CA ARG A 307 6.96 -15.66 5.71
C ARG A 307 7.42 -17.10 5.97
N ALA A 308 8.73 -17.36 5.83
CA ALA A 308 9.31 -18.68 6.07
C ALA A 308 9.14 -19.14 7.52
N SER A 309 9.18 -18.19 8.45
CA SER A 309 9.04 -18.41 9.89
C SER A 309 7.57 -18.47 10.33
N GLY A 310 6.61 -18.36 9.41
CA GLY A 310 5.17 -18.40 9.72
C GLY A 310 4.65 -17.15 10.42
N PHE A 311 5.37 -16.02 10.37
CA PHE A 311 4.94 -14.77 10.97
C PHE A 311 4.29 -13.85 9.96
N ALA A 312 3.14 -13.27 10.33
CA ALA A 312 2.63 -12.07 9.67
C ALA A 312 3.47 -10.85 10.08
N TRP A 313 3.56 -9.86 9.19
CA TRP A 313 4.32 -8.63 9.46
C TRP A 313 3.51 -7.37 9.12
N SER A 314 3.93 -6.27 9.75
CA SER A 314 3.55 -4.91 9.40
C SER A 314 4.79 -4.20 8.85
N LEU A 315 4.65 -3.43 7.77
CA LEU A 315 5.73 -2.63 7.20
C LEU A 315 5.46 -1.15 7.51
N SER A 316 6.46 -0.45 8.03
CA SER A 316 6.40 1.00 8.25
C SER A 316 7.72 1.63 7.77
N THR A 317 7.62 2.73 7.04
CA THR A 317 8.78 3.52 6.61
C THR A 317 9.06 4.59 7.65
N ALA A 318 10.27 4.61 8.19
CA ALA A 318 10.70 5.59 9.17
C ALA A 318 11.05 6.92 8.47
N THR A 319 10.55 8.02 8.99
CA THR A 319 10.77 9.37 8.46
C THR A 319 11.36 10.29 9.53
N ASP A 320 11.83 11.47 9.15
CA ASP A 320 12.35 12.48 10.08
C ASP A 320 11.29 13.00 11.07
N ALA A 321 10.03 12.96 10.67
CA ALA A 321 8.85 13.28 11.48
C ALA A 321 8.49 12.18 12.50
N TRP A 322 9.16 11.02 12.48
CA TRP A 322 8.84 9.91 13.37
C TRP A 322 9.21 10.25 14.82
N THR A 323 8.20 10.28 15.70
CA THR A 323 8.34 10.57 17.13
C THR A 323 7.80 9.42 17.99
N THR A 324 7.81 9.62 19.31
CA THR A 324 7.17 8.70 20.27
C THR A 324 5.71 8.42 19.92
N PHE A 325 5.00 9.38 19.33
CA PHE A 325 3.61 9.21 18.92
C PHE A 325 3.45 8.15 17.83
N GLU A 326 4.24 8.23 16.75
CA GLU A 326 4.17 7.27 15.66
C GLU A 326 4.75 5.90 16.03
N ALA A 327 5.75 5.85 16.91
CA ALA A 327 6.40 4.61 17.34
C ALA A 327 5.61 3.88 18.43
N ILE A 328 5.33 4.54 19.55
CA ILE A 328 4.65 3.98 20.72
C ILE A 328 3.14 4.23 20.66
N GLY A 329 2.75 5.46 20.36
CA GLY A 329 1.37 5.92 20.44
C GLY A 329 1.23 7.18 21.28
N GLY A 330 0.00 7.67 21.37
CA GLY A 330 -0.32 8.81 22.22
C GLY A 330 -1.81 8.99 22.39
N TYR A 331 -2.20 10.00 23.15
CA TYR A 331 -3.60 10.31 23.33
C TYR A 331 -4.19 10.88 22.05
N PHE A 332 -5.32 10.31 21.64
CA PHE A 332 -6.14 10.82 20.57
C PHE A 332 -7.56 11.00 21.11
N PRO A 333 -8.23 12.12 20.78
CA PRO A 333 -9.62 12.30 21.17
C PRO A 333 -10.49 11.26 20.44
N LEU A 334 -11.05 10.32 21.20
CA LEU A 334 -12.06 9.40 20.73
C LEU A 334 -13.44 9.91 21.17
N PRO A 335 -14.39 10.04 20.24
CA PRO A 335 -15.75 10.43 20.60
C PRO A 335 -16.43 9.29 21.37
N THR A 336 -16.84 9.56 22.61
CA THR A 336 -17.64 8.61 23.41
C THR A 336 -19.13 8.67 23.04
N PRO A 337 -19.92 7.66 23.40
CA PRO A 337 -21.37 7.64 23.16
C PRO A 337 -22.13 8.82 23.82
N THR A 338 -21.54 9.47 24.83
CA THR A 338 -22.12 10.60 25.58
C THR A 338 -21.75 11.98 25.00
N GLY A 339 -20.97 12.04 23.91
CA GLY A 339 -20.59 13.31 23.27
C GLY A 339 -19.44 14.06 23.93
N ALA A 340 -18.83 13.49 24.98
CA ALA A 340 -17.58 14.00 25.54
C ALA A 340 -16.38 13.51 24.70
N GLU A 341 -15.46 14.41 24.35
CA GLU A 341 -14.15 13.99 23.82
C GLU A 341 -13.37 13.31 24.95
N ARG A 342 -13.16 12.01 24.81
CA ARG A 342 -12.30 11.28 25.74
C ARG A 342 -10.97 11.09 25.06
N LEU A 343 -9.93 11.64 25.66
CA LEU A 343 -8.56 11.27 25.29
C LEU A 343 -8.39 9.78 25.59
N ASP A 344 -8.15 9.00 24.56
CA ASP A 344 -7.83 7.58 24.69
C ASP A 344 -6.53 7.29 23.94
N PHE A 345 -5.86 6.23 24.35
CA PHE A 345 -4.59 5.88 23.78
C PHE A 345 -4.77 5.27 22.39
N MET A 346 -4.17 5.91 21.37
CA MET A 346 -4.01 5.35 20.05
C MET A 346 -2.60 4.72 19.92
N PRO A 347 -2.51 3.41 19.64
CA PRO A 347 -1.22 2.73 19.55
C PRO A 347 -0.45 3.16 18.29
N GLY A 348 0.84 3.41 18.45
CA GLY A 348 1.80 3.63 17.37
C GLY A 348 2.22 2.31 16.72
N ALA A 349 3.09 2.38 15.71
CA ALA A 349 3.48 1.24 14.88
C ALA A 349 3.99 0.02 15.67
N ILE A 350 4.76 0.25 16.74
CA ILE A 350 5.35 -0.81 17.57
C ILE A 350 4.26 -1.47 18.43
N VAL A 351 3.48 -0.67 19.15
CA VAL A 351 2.42 -1.18 20.02
C VAL A 351 1.31 -1.84 19.21
N ALA A 352 0.93 -1.26 18.07
CA ALA A 352 -0.05 -1.84 17.16
C ALA A 352 0.43 -3.18 16.57
N ALA A 353 1.70 -3.30 16.21
CA ALA A 353 2.27 -4.56 15.73
C ALA A 353 2.28 -5.64 16.84
N MET A 354 2.62 -5.26 18.08
CA MET A 354 2.55 -6.18 19.23
C MET A 354 1.12 -6.66 19.49
N GLN A 355 0.14 -5.74 19.55
CA GLN A 355 -1.27 -6.07 19.76
C GLN A 355 -1.82 -6.95 18.63
N ALA A 356 -1.44 -6.68 17.39
CA ALA A 356 -1.82 -7.47 16.23
C ALA A 356 -1.03 -8.80 16.08
N GLN A 357 -0.10 -9.09 17.01
CA GLN A 357 0.77 -10.28 16.95
C GLN A 357 1.53 -10.38 15.61
N ARG A 358 2.08 -9.25 15.14
CA ARG A 358 2.84 -9.14 13.89
C ARG A 358 4.27 -8.69 14.14
N ILE A 359 5.20 -9.22 13.36
CA ILE A 359 6.57 -8.70 13.28
C ILE A 359 6.54 -7.31 12.66
N LEU A 360 7.30 -6.37 13.20
CA LEU A 360 7.39 -5.04 12.62
C LEU A 360 8.66 -4.91 11.78
N ILE A 361 8.47 -4.66 10.50
CA ILE A 361 9.53 -4.32 9.55
C ILE A 361 9.60 -2.80 9.43
N LEU A 362 10.78 -2.22 9.68
CA LEU A 362 11.05 -0.79 9.58
C LEU A 362 11.96 -0.51 8.39
N ASP A 363 11.46 0.17 7.38
CA ASP A 363 12.28 0.63 6.26
C ASP A 363 12.87 2.02 6.54
N GLU A 364 14.05 2.29 5.99
CA GLU A 364 14.78 3.56 6.15
C GLU A 364 14.94 4.02 7.60
N ILE A 365 15.21 3.10 8.53
CA ILE A 365 15.25 3.36 9.98
C ILE A 365 16.21 4.49 10.40
N ASN A 366 17.22 4.76 9.59
CA ASN A 366 18.22 5.82 9.78
C ASN A 366 17.71 7.24 9.46
N ARG A 367 16.55 7.39 8.82
CA ARG A 367 15.93 8.70 8.56
C ARG A 367 15.24 9.27 9.79
N ALA A 368 14.78 8.39 10.68
CA ALA A 368 14.13 8.80 11.92
C ALA A 368 15.12 9.16 13.02
N ASP A 369 14.66 10.02 13.93
CA ASP A 369 15.34 10.28 15.19
C ASP A 369 15.05 9.15 16.17
N ILE A 370 15.86 8.10 16.12
CA ILE A 370 15.56 6.88 16.86
C ILE A 370 15.51 7.09 18.38
N ASP A 371 16.36 7.95 18.92
CA ASP A 371 16.33 8.23 20.37
C ASP A 371 15.05 8.95 20.77
N LYS A 372 14.60 9.93 19.97
CA LYS A 372 13.32 10.63 20.19
C LYS A 372 12.11 9.73 19.96
N ALA A 373 12.17 8.86 18.95
CA ALA A 373 11.05 8.01 18.56
C ALA A 373 10.86 6.84 19.53
N PHE A 374 11.94 6.14 19.91
CA PHE A 374 11.84 4.95 20.75
C PHE A 374 11.69 5.28 22.23
N GLY A 375 12.27 6.38 22.73
CA GLY A 375 12.08 6.84 24.11
C GLY A 375 12.17 5.72 25.16
N GLU A 376 11.03 5.40 25.78
CA GLU A 376 10.90 4.39 26.85
C GLU A 376 11.02 2.92 26.37
N LEU A 377 10.87 2.67 25.06
CA LEU A 377 10.96 1.32 24.48
C LEU A 377 12.36 0.70 24.61
N PHE A 378 13.41 1.49 24.82
CA PHE A 378 14.73 0.94 25.09
C PHE A 378 14.74 -0.01 26.29
N THR A 379 13.94 0.29 27.31
CA THR A 379 13.79 -0.55 28.49
C THR A 379 13.06 -1.85 28.12
N LEU A 380 12.02 -1.76 27.29
CA LEU A 380 11.27 -2.91 26.78
C LEU A 380 12.14 -3.87 25.96
N LEU A 381 12.89 -3.34 24.99
CA LEU A 381 13.81 -4.11 24.15
C LEU A 381 15.00 -4.69 24.94
N SER A 382 15.19 -4.29 26.20
CA SER A 382 16.17 -4.89 27.11
C SER A 382 15.60 -6.04 27.94
N GLY A 383 14.32 -6.38 27.75
CA GLY A 383 13.63 -7.44 28.46
C GLY A 383 13.00 -7.02 29.79
N ASN A 384 12.81 -5.71 30.01
CA ASN A 384 12.16 -5.18 31.20
C ASN A 384 10.79 -4.61 30.86
N ASP A 385 9.85 -4.66 31.80
CA ASP A 385 8.54 -4.04 31.62
C ASP A 385 8.65 -2.51 31.62
N VAL A 386 7.73 -1.85 30.92
CA VAL A 386 7.71 -0.39 30.77
C VAL A 386 6.31 0.14 31.02
N ASP A 387 6.21 1.07 31.97
CA ASP A 387 5.01 1.88 32.15
C ASP A 387 5.02 3.02 31.15
N LEU A 388 4.03 3.06 30.27
CA LEU A 388 3.85 4.18 29.37
C LEU A 388 3.18 5.36 30.11
N PRO A 389 3.45 6.63 29.73
CA PRO A 389 2.80 7.80 30.30
C PRO A 389 1.33 7.94 29.86
N PHE A 390 0.75 6.88 29.30
CA PHE A 390 -0.59 6.83 28.74
C PHE A 390 -1.53 5.97 29.58
N ARG A 391 -2.81 6.33 29.55
CA ARG A 391 -3.89 5.60 30.20
C ARG A 391 -4.90 5.20 29.15
N GLN A 392 -5.25 3.92 29.12
CA GLN A 392 -6.36 3.44 28.34
C GLN A 392 -7.63 3.49 29.15
N ASN A 393 -8.65 3.96 28.49
CA ASN A 393 -9.85 4.42 29.12
C ASN A 393 -10.91 3.30 28.89
N GLY A 394 -11.09 2.42 29.87
CA GLY A 394 -11.97 1.23 29.77
C GLY A 394 -13.44 1.56 29.48
N SER A 395 -14.20 0.54 29.03
CA SER A 395 -15.63 0.64 28.70
C SER A 395 -16.45 1.21 29.85
N ALA A 396 -17.11 2.33 29.58
CA ALA A 396 -18.14 3.06 30.32
C ALA A 396 -18.79 2.40 31.56
N GLU A 397 -18.06 2.31 32.66
CA GLU A 397 -18.66 2.36 34.00
C GLU A 397 -18.19 3.65 34.70
N GLU A 398 -19.15 4.48 35.06
CA GLU A 398 -18.95 5.79 35.68
C GLU A 398 -18.20 5.64 37.02
N GLY A 399 -16.95 6.10 37.05
CA GLY A 399 -16.14 6.19 38.27
C GLY A 399 -14.76 5.52 38.23
N ALA A 400 -14.45 4.70 37.21
CA ALA A 400 -13.14 4.04 37.12
C ALA A 400 -12.05 4.96 36.54
N SER A 401 -11.02 5.26 37.33
CA SER A 401 -9.79 5.93 36.86
C SER A 401 -9.21 5.15 35.67
N GLY A 402 -8.86 5.84 34.56
CA GLY A 402 -8.32 5.19 33.36
C GLY A 402 -7.13 4.28 33.68
N ARG A 403 -7.09 3.09 33.05
CA ARG A 403 -6.08 2.06 33.29
C ARG A 403 -4.73 2.51 32.74
N ARG A 404 -3.66 2.47 33.53
CA ARG A 404 -2.31 2.77 33.04
C ARG A 404 -1.89 1.72 32.02
N ILE A 405 -1.19 2.10 30.96
CA ILE A 405 -0.72 1.13 29.97
C ILE A 405 0.69 0.68 30.35
N ARG A 406 0.88 -0.63 30.50
CA ARG A 406 2.18 -1.24 30.73
C ARG A 406 2.51 -2.21 29.61
N LEU A 407 3.69 -2.06 29.01
CA LEU A 407 4.24 -3.03 28.08
C LEU A 407 5.00 -4.08 28.91
N VAL A 408 4.60 -5.34 28.81
CA VAL A 408 5.18 -6.44 29.62
C VAL A 408 5.90 -7.46 28.75
N VAL A 409 7.08 -7.89 29.20
CA VAL A 409 7.91 -8.92 28.53
C VAL A 409 7.73 -10.29 29.17
N ARG A 410 7.53 -10.32 30.48
CA ARG A 410 7.33 -11.56 31.26
C ARG A 410 5.88 -11.64 31.71
N ASP A 411 5.46 -12.86 32.05
CA ASP A 411 4.15 -13.08 32.64
C ASP A 411 4.10 -12.42 34.02
N ALA A 412 3.54 -11.22 34.05
CA ALA A 412 3.23 -10.49 35.26
C ALA A 412 1.77 -10.79 35.65
N ALA A 413 1.50 -10.87 36.95
CA ALA A 413 0.13 -10.95 37.42
C ALA A 413 -0.66 -9.73 36.94
N ALA A 414 -1.91 -9.95 36.52
CA ALA A 414 -2.80 -8.85 36.15
C ALA A 414 -2.92 -7.88 37.34
N GLU A 415 -2.49 -6.64 37.15
CA GLU A 415 -2.56 -5.60 38.17
C GLU A 415 -3.87 -4.80 38.00
N PRO A 416 -4.70 -4.65 39.04
CA PRO A 416 -5.91 -3.84 38.97
C PRO A 416 -5.58 -2.40 38.55
N GLY A 417 -6.27 -1.89 37.51
CA GLY A 417 -6.05 -0.53 37.01
C GLY A 417 -4.85 -0.38 36.05
N VAL A 418 -4.28 -1.48 35.56
CA VAL A 418 -3.22 -1.48 34.54
C VAL A 418 -3.66 -2.34 33.35
N GLU A 419 -3.66 -1.75 32.15
CA GLU A 419 -3.79 -2.48 30.90
C GLU A 419 -2.40 -2.98 30.48
N GLN A 420 -2.23 -4.30 30.45
CA GLN A 420 -0.95 -4.92 30.10
C GLN A 420 -0.95 -5.35 28.64
N ILE A 421 -0.08 -4.74 27.83
CA ILE A 421 0.17 -5.17 26.45
C ILE A 421 1.39 -6.08 26.47
N ARG A 422 1.16 -7.37 26.24
CA ARG A 422 2.23 -8.37 26.25
C ARG A 422 3.03 -8.33 24.96
N MET A 423 4.35 -8.22 25.09
CA MET A 423 5.28 -8.49 23.99
C MET A 423 5.57 -10.00 23.96
N PRO A 424 5.13 -10.73 22.93
CA PRO A 424 5.42 -12.15 22.83
C PRO A 424 6.92 -12.42 22.79
N SER A 425 7.37 -13.54 23.35
CA SER A 425 8.80 -13.91 23.39
C SER A 425 9.42 -14.08 21.99
N TRP A 426 8.61 -14.37 20.98
CA TRP A 426 9.00 -14.47 19.58
C TRP A 426 8.92 -13.13 18.82
N TRP A 427 8.35 -12.07 19.40
CA TRP A 427 8.16 -10.81 18.70
C TRP A 427 9.49 -10.11 18.44
N ARG A 428 9.71 -9.60 17.22
CA ARG A 428 10.96 -8.96 16.80
C ARG A 428 10.70 -7.73 15.94
N LEU A 429 11.68 -6.82 15.95
CA LEU A 429 11.87 -5.75 14.99
C LEU A 429 12.87 -6.20 13.92
N ILE A 430 12.56 -5.92 12.65
CA ILE A 430 13.49 -6.10 11.54
C ILE A 430 13.61 -4.77 10.78
N GLY A 431 14.77 -4.13 10.86
CA GLY A 431 15.06 -2.87 10.17
C GLY A 431 15.78 -3.06 8.85
N ALA A 432 15.66 -2.09 7.94
CA ALA A 432 16.52 -1.91 6.79
C ALA A 432 17.12 -0.50 6.80
N MET A 433 18.41 -0.39 6.49
CA MET A 433 19.10 0.90 6.37
C MET A 433 20.07 0.92 5.19
N ASN A 434 20.14 2.06 4.50
CA ASN A 434 21.18 2.33 3.50
C ASN A 434 22.42 2.89 4.20
N ASP A 435 23.59 2.37 3.86
CA ASP A 435 24.89 2.74 4.44
C ASP A 435 25.62 3.84 3.66
N ALA A 436 25.19 4.12 2.42
CA ALA A 436 25.77 5.12 1.53
C ALA A 436 25.46 6.58 1.93
N ASP A 437 24.30 6.84 2.54
CA ASP A 437 23.79 8.20 2.80
C ASP A 437 24.28 8.83 4.12
N LYS A 438 25.54 8.60 4.52
CA LYS A 438 26.07 9.06 5.83
C LYS A 438 25.97 10.57 6.08
N ALA A 439 25.77 11.39 5.05
CA ALA A 439 25.71 12.86 5.16
C ALA A 439 24.33 13.41 5.58
N SER A 440 23.23 12.67 5.35
CA SER A 440 21.85 13.14 5.60
C SER A 440 21.10 12.37 6.69
N LEU A 441 21.73 11.32 7.24
CA LEU A 441 21.09 10.39 8.16
C LEU A 441 21.42 10.68 9.63
N LYS A 442 20.45 10.42 10.52
CA LYS A 442 20.65 10.56 11.97
C LYS A 442 21.52 9.41 12.49
N ARG A 443 22.46 9.72 13.38
CA ARG A 443 23.33 8.71 14.00
C ARG A 443 22.52 7.84 14.96
N LEU A 444 22.68 6.52 14.85
CA LEU A 444 22.09 5.58 15.80
C LEU A 444 22.87 5.63 17.13
N SER A 445 22.16 5.71 18.26
CA SER A 445 22.78 5.72 19.58
C SER A 445 23.35 4.35 19.96
N PHE A 446 24.37 4.35 20.83
CA PHE A 446 24.95 3.12 21.35
C PHE A 446 23.92 2.26 22.12
N ALA A 447 22.96 2.92 22.77
CA ALA A 447 21.84 2.27 23.42
C ALA A 447 21.00 1.49 22.40
N PHE A 448 20.68 2.08 21.26
CA PHE A 448 19.96 1.37 20.21
C PHE A 448 20.80 0.24 19.61
N VAL A 449 22.03 0.52 19.22
CA VAL A 449 22.91 -0.43 18.50
C VAL A 449 23.09 -1.75 19.25
N ARG A 450 23.30 -1.73 20.58
CA ARG A 450 23.54 -2.97 21.35
C ARG A 450 22.35 -3.94 21.43
N ARG A 451 21.14 -3.55 20.98
CA ARG A 451 19.90 -4.35 21.02
C ARG A 451 19.54 -5.00 19.69
N PHE A 452 20.31 -4.69 18.65
CA PHE A 452 20.11 -5.21 17.30
C PHE A 452 21.36 -5.92 16.80
N ALA A 453 21.16 -7.00 16.06
CA ALA A 453 22.19 -7.59 15.22
C ALA A 453 22.20 -6.88 13.87
N PHE A 454 23.34 -6.29 13.52
CA PHE A 454 23.54 -5.65 12.22
C PHE A 454 24.05 -6.70 11.23
N VAL A 455 23.26 -6.93 10.19
CA VAL A 455 23.54 -7.95 9.18
C VAL A 455 23.81 -7.23 7.85
N PRO A 456 25.07 -7.19 7.38
CA PRO A 456 25.39 -6.60 6.09
C PRO A 456 24.84 -7.48 4.96
N LEU A 457 24.15 -6.83 4.02
CA LEU A 457 23.84 -7.35 2.69
C LEU A 457 24.82 -6.73 1.71
N ASP A 458 25.84 -7.49 1.39
CA ASP A 458 26.80 -7.15 0.36
C ASP A 458 26.24 -7.43 -1.04
N LEU A 459 26.90 -6.89 -2.05
CA LEU A 459 26.59 -7.23 -3.43
C LEU A 459 26.99 -8.71 -3.68
N PRO A 460 26.21 -9.44 -4.50
CA PRO A 460 26.62 -10.78 -4.91
C PRO A 460 27.97 -10.71 -5.64
N PRO A 461 28.78 -11.79 -5.60
CA PRO A 461 29.99 -11.88 -6.40
C PRO A 461 29.71 -11.50 -7.86
N TRP A 462 30.65 -10.81 -8.50
CA TRP A 462 30.45 -10.25 -9.85
C TRP A 462 29.94 -11.27 -10.88
N ARG A 463 30.32 -12.55 -10.76
CA ARG A 463 29.84 -13.65 -11.61
C ARG A 463 28.35 -13.94 -11.41
N GLU A 464 27.90 -13.99 -10.16
CA GLU A 464 26.50 -14.20 -9.81
C GLU A 464 25.66 -12.98 -10.19
N TYR A 465 26.22 -11.77 -9.99
CA TYR A 465 25.60 -10.54 -10.46
C TYR A 465 25.41 -10.57 -11.99
N ALA A 466 26.43 -10.96 -12.74
CA ALA A 466 26.33 -11.09 -14.20
C ALA A 466 25.28 -12.13 -14.62
N ALA A 467 25.20 -13.26 -13.91
CA ALA A 467 24.16 -14.27 -14.14
C ALA A 467 22.74 -13.72 -13.91
N LEU A 468 22.53 -12.94 -12.84
CA LEU A 468 21.27 -12.25 -12.59
C LEU A 468 20.92 -11.28 -13.72
N LEU A 469 21.90 -10.52 -14.23
CA LEU A 469 21.69 -9.59 -15.35
C LEU A 469 21.34 -10.32 -16.65
N ASN A 470 21.99 -11.45 -16.93
CA ASN A 470 21.66 -12.28 -18.08
C ASN A 470 20.22 -12.81 -18.00
N ALA A 471 19.82 -13.33 -16.83
CA ALA A 471 18.43 -13.75 -16.62
C ALA A 471 17.46 -12.58 -16.79
N ALA A 472 17.80 -11.39 -16.25
CA ALA A 472 16.98 -10.20 -16.40
C ALA A 472 16.97 -9.61 -17.81
N ALA A 473 17.90 -9.96 -18.70
CA ALA A 473 17.88 -9.55 -20.10
C ALA A 473 16.79 -10.30 -20.92
N GLY A 474 16.24 -11.38 -20.37
CA GLY A 474 15.21 -12.22 -21.01
C GLY A 474 15.81 -13.36 -21.84
N GLU A 475 15.13 -14.50 -21.84
CA GLU A 475 15.53 -15.71 -22.55
C GLU A 475 14.92 -15.77 -23.97
N GLY A 476 15.57 -16.53 -24.87
CA GLY A 476 15.10 -16.73 -26.25
C GLY A 476 15.49 -15.62 -27.24
N GLY A 477 15.07 -15.77 -28.50
CA GLY A 477 15.48 -14.89 -29.61
C GLY A 477 14.98 -13.44 -29.52
N GLY A 478 13.98 -13.17 -28.68
CA GLY A 478 13.46 -11.81 -28.43
C GLY A 478 14.03 -11.11 -27.19
N GLY A 479 14.90 -11.78 -26.43
CA GLY A 479 15.54 -11.17 -25.25
C GLY A 479 16.54 -10.07 -25.64
N LEU A 480 16.79 -9.13 -24.71
CA LEU A 480 17.82 -8.09 -24.90
C LEU A 480 19.21 -8.71 -25.09
N GLY A 481 19.47 -9.88 -24.50
CA GLY A 481 20.73 -10.60 -24.70
C GLY A 481 20.97 -11.03 -26.15
N ALA A 482 19.91 -11.27 -26.93
CA ALA A 482 19.99 -11.65 -28.34
C ALA A 482 19.88 -10.43 -29.27
N THR A 483 18.99 -9.50 -28.97
CA THR A 483 18.67 -8.35 -29.83
C THR A 483 19.59 -7.16 -29.61
N HIS A 484 20.03 -6.93 -28.37
CA HIS A 484 20.81 -5.76 -27.94
C HIS A 484 22.01 -6.17 -27.04
N PRO A 485 22.92 -7.04 -27.53
CA PRO A 485 23.98 -7.62 -26.72
C PRO A 485 25.00 -6.58 -26.21
N ARG A 486 25.29 -5.51 -26.97
CA ARG A 486 26.26 -4.49 -26.53
C ARG A 486 25.69 -3.68 -25.36
N PHE A 487 24.38 -3.40 -25.37
CA PHE A 487 23.71 -2.77 -24.23
C PHE A 487 23.84 -3.63 -22.96
N VAL A 488 23.53 -4.93 -23.04
CA VAL A 488 23.64 -5.84 -21.89
C VAL A 488 25.09 -5.90 -21.37
N GLN A 489 26.08 -5.96 -22.28
CA GLN A 489 27.50 -5.93 -21.92
C GLN A 489 27.91 -4.61 -21.25
N ALA A 490 27.40 -3.46 -21.71
CA ALA A 490 27.64 -2.17 -21.06
C ALA A 490 27.09 -2.15 -19.63
N VAL A 491 25.84 -2.59 -19.43
CA VAL A 491 25.27 -2.68 -18.07
C VAL A 491 26.08 -3.64 -17.21
N GLN A 492 26.52 -4.79 -17.74
CA GLN A 492 27.41 -5.69 -17.00
C GLN A 492 28.74 -5.04 -16.64
N SER A 493 29.34 -4.28 -17.56
CA SER A 493 30.61 -3.59 -17.31
C SER A 493 30.51 -2.58 -16.16
N LEU A 494 29.35 -1.92 -16.02
CA LEU A 494 29.10 -0.93 -14.99
C LEU A 494 28.77 -1.55 -13.63
N PHE A 495 27.98 -2.64 -13.59
CA PHE A 495 27.43 -3.18 -12.34
C PHE A 495 28.08 -4.50 -11.88
N ALA A 496 28.52 -5.34 -12.81
CA ALA A 496 28.95 -6.71 -12.55
C ALA A 496 30.46 -6.93 -12.84
N THR A 497 31.29 -5.91 -12.58
CA THR A 497 32.75 -6.00 -12.69
C THR A 497 33.44 -5.36 -11.48
N LYS A 498 34.73 -5.71 -11.29
CA LYS A 498 35.55 -5.10 -10.24
C LYS A 498 35.89 -3.64 -10.51
N ASP A 499 35.91 -3.24 -11.79
CA ASP A 499 36.30 -1.90 -12.24
C ASP A 499 35.09 -1.01 -12.62
N GLY A 500 33.88 -1.42 -12.18
CA GLY A 500 32.62 -0.72 -12.43
C GLY A 500 32.27 0.30 -11.33
N LEU A 501 30.99 0.58 -11.14
CA LEU A 501 30.46 1.57 -10.18
C LEU A 501 30.89 1.32 -8.73
N ALA A 502 31.05 0.05 -8.33
CA ALA A 502 31.55 -0.31 -7.01
C ALA A 502 32.99 0.20 -6.76
N SER A 503 33.82 0.30 -7.81
CA SER A 503 35.22 0.76 -7.70
C SER A 503 35.34 2.24 -7.37
N ILE A 504 34.34 3.04 -7.75
CA ILE A 504 34.27 4.50 -7.50
C ILE A 504 33.48 4.81 -6.23
N GLY A 505 33.25 3.83 -5.37
CA GLY A 505 32.51 3.98 -4.13
C GLY A 505 31.00 4.16 -4.30
N MET A 506 30.44 3.70 -5.44
CA MET A 506 29.01 3.75 -5.74
C MET A 506 28.44 2.34 -5.98
N PRO A 507 28.53 1.42 -5.00
CA PRO A 507 27.93 0.09 -5.15
C PRO A 507 26.40 0.20 -5.27
N MET A 508 25.81 -0.56 -6.21
CA MET A 508 24.37 -0.59 -6.43
C MET A 508 23.88 -2.04 -6.50
N GLY A 509 22.82 -2.33 -5.75
CA GLY A 509 22.18 -3.63 -5.78
C GLY A 509 21.39 -3.87 -7.06
N PHE A 510 21.04 -5.13 -7.29
CA PHE A 510 20.47 -5.62 -8.54
C PHE A 510 19.18 -4.92 -8.99
N ALA A 511 18.41 -4.32 -8.06
CA ALA A 511 17.17 -3.64 -8.41
C ALA A 511 17.36 -2.50 -9.42
N VAL A 512 18.48 -1.77 -9.37
CA VAL A 512 18.77 -0.66 -10.29
C VAL A 512 18.98 -1.16 -11.72
N PRO A 513 19.95 -2.06 -12.01
CA PRO A 513 20.12 -2.55 -13.36
C PRO A 513 18.96 -3.45 -13.81
N GLN A 514 18.22 -4.10 -12.91
CA GLN A 514 16.97 -4.78 -13.27
C GLN A 514 15.92 -3.79 -13.82
N ALA A 515 15.80 -2.61 -13.22
CA ALA A 515 14.93 -1.55 -13.73
C ALA A 515 15.40 -1.05 -15.10
N MET A 516 16.72 -0.88 -15.30
CA MET A 516 17.30 -0.53 -16.61
C MET A 516 16.95 -1.57 -17.68
N MET A 517 17.03 -2.88 -17.37
CA MET A 517 16.65 -3.94 -18.31
C MET A 517 15.15 -3.92 -18.64
N ARG A 518 14.27 -3.66 -17.65
CA ARG A 518 12.83 -3.51 -17.91
C ARG A 518 12.54 -2.30 -18.78
N GLN A 519 13.16 -1.16 -18.50
CA GLN A 519 13.01 0.06 -19.29
C GLN A 519 13.46 -0.16 -20.73
N ALA A 520 14.65 -0.76 -20.93
CA ALA A 520 15.17 -1.03 -22.26
C ALA A 520 14.23 -1.94 -23.08
N ARG A 521 13.66 -3.00 -22.46
CA ARG A 521 12.63 -3.80 -23.12
C ARG A 521 11.39 -3.00 -23.50
N SER A 522 10.91 -2.14 -22.59
CA SER A 522 9.75 -1.30 -22.85
C SER A 522 10.01 -0.31 -23.98
N GLU A 523 11.21 0.26 -24.05
CA GLU A 523 11.60 1.17 -25.13
C GLU A 523 11.70 0.45 -26.48
N VAL A 524 12.29 -0.74 -26.53
CA VAL A 524 12.35 -1.57 -27.76
C VAL A 524 10.97 -2.02 -28.21
N ALA A 525 10.05 -2.29 -27.27
CA ALA A 525 8.67 -2.64 -27.60
C ALA A 525 7.88 -1.46 -28.21
N LEU A 526 8.22 -0.22 -27.83
CA LEU A 526 7.62 0.99 -28.38
C LEU A 526 8.27 1.42 -29.71
N ASP A 527 9.58 1.20 -29.84
CA ASP A 527 10.38 1.58 -31.00
C ASP A 527 11.41 0.46 -31.28
N ALA A 528 11.08 -0.40 -32.24
CA ALA A 528 11.89 -1.57 -32.58
C ALA A 528 13.23 -1.21 -33.25
N GLU A 529 13.37 0.00 -33.78
CA GLU A 529 14.60 0.48 -34.44
C GLU A 529 15.54 1.21 -33.47
N ARG A 530 15.16 1.28 -32.19
CA ARG A 530 15.89 2.06 -31.20
C ARG A 530 17.30 1.51 -30.97
N SER A 531 18.29 2.36 -31.21
CA SER A 531 19.71 1.97 -31.09
C SER A 531 20.12 1.64 -29.65
N GLU A 532 21.08 0.72 -29.49
CA GLU A 532 21.67 0.38 -28.19
C GLU A 532 22.28 1.59 -27.46
N ALA A 533 22.78 2.59 -28.19
CA ALA A 533 23.33 3.81 -27.61
C ALA A 533 22.24 4.71 -27.01
N ALA A 534 21.08 4.80 -27.67
CA ALA A 534 19.93 5.52 -27.13
C ALA A 534 19.36 4.82 -25.89
N LEU A 535 19.29 3.48 -25.89
CA LEU A 535 18.87 2.69 -24.72
C LEU A 535 19.82 2.89 -23.53
N LEU A 536 21.13 2.86 -23.78
CA LEU A 536 22.12 3.10 -22.74
C LEU A 536 22.03 4.53 -22.19
N ALA A 537 21.91 5.54 -23.06
CA ALA A 537 21.75 6.93 -22.63
C ALA A 537 20.51 7.11 -21.75
N SER A 538 19.35 6.65 -22.23
CA SER A 538 18.07 6.73 -21.52
C SER A 538 18.15 6.08 -20.14
N THR A 539 18.66 4.84 -20.07
CA THR A 539 18.72 4.10 -18.81
C THR A 539 19.76 4.66 -17.82
N LEU A 540 20.88 5.17 -18.31
CA LEU A 540 21.87 5.87 -17.46
C LEU A 540 21.26 7.13 -16.84
N GLU A 541 20.54 7.93 -17.62
CA GLU A 541 19.94 9.18 -17.15
C GLU A 541 18.80 8.94 -16.17
N LEU A 542 17.96 7.93 -16.42
CA LEU A 542 16.79 7.66 -15.59
C LEU A 542 17.12 6.93 -14.29
N TYR A 543 18.14 6.07 -14.28
CA TYR A 543 18.40 5.17 -13.14
C TYR A 543 19.76 5.33 -12.48
N VAL A 544 20.81 5.75 -13.22
CA VAL A 544 22.17 5.87 -12.68
C VAL A 544 22.44 7.30 -12.21
N ALA A 545 22.15 8.31 -13.05
CA ALA A 545 22.43 9.71 -12.72
C ALA A 545 21.76 10.18 -11.40
N PRO A 546 20.50 9.81 -11.08
CA PRO A 546 19.88 10.22 -9.82
C PRO A 546 20.58 9.67 -8.58
N GLN A 547 21.26 8.53 -8.68
CA GLN A 547 22.01 7.94 -7.56
C GLN A 547 23.25 8.77 -7.19
N PHE A 548 23.67 9.69 -8.06
CA PHE A 548 24.80 10.58 -7.83
C PHE A 548 24.37 11.95 -7.28
N GLN A 549 23.14 12.06 -6.77
CA GLN A 549 22.63 13.31 -6.21
C GLN A 549 23.56 13.86 -5.12
N GLY A 550 24.03 15.10 -5.30
CA GLY A 550 24.93 15.77 -4.36
C GLY A 550 26.35 15.18 -4.28
N ARG A 551 26.73 14.29 -5.21
CA ARG A 551 28.05 13.63 -5.27
C ARG A 551 28.93 14.22 -6.36
N ALA A 552 29.21 15.53 -6.27
CA ALA A 552 30.15 16.21 -7.15
C ALA A 552 31.55 15.56 -7.14
N ASP A 553 31.94 14.95 -6.01
CA ASP A 553 33.20 14.21 -5.85
C ASP A 553 33.33 13.04 -6.83
N ARG A 554 32.22 12.42 -7.25
CA ARG A 554 32.21 11.23 -8.13
C ARG A 554 31.79 11.53 -9.56
N HIS A 555 31.60 12.80 -9.91
CA HIS A 555 31.14 13.20 -11.24
C HIS A 555 32.12 12.75 -12.34
N ALA A 556 33.39 13.15 -12.22
CA ALA A 556 34.42 12.81 -13.20
C ALA A 556 34.67 11.29 -13.29
N GLU A 557 34.67 10.60 -12.15
CA GLU A 557 34.87 9.16 -12.07
C GLU A 557 33.78 8.38 -12.83
N LEU A 558 32.51 8.79 -12.74
CA LEU A 558 31.42 8.16 -13.51
C LEU A 558 31.60 8.39 -15.02
N LEU A 559 31.96 9.60 -15.43
CA LEU A 559 32.20 9.89 -16.83
C LEU A 559 33.37 9.07 -17.39
N ASP A 560 34.42 8.86 -16.60
CA ASP A 560 35.56 8.03 -17.00
C ASP A 560 35.19 6.55 -17.14
N LEU A 561 34.29 6.02 -16.30
CA LEU A 561 33.73 4.68 -16.49
C LEU A 561 32.94 4.57 -17.81
N ILE A 562 32.11 5.56 -18.10
CA ILE A 562 31.29 5.59 -19.31
C ILE A 562 32.16 5.78 -20.57
N LYS A 563 33.27 6.52 -20.49
CA LYS A 563 34.23 6.66 -21.60
C LYS A 563 34.81 5.33 -22.06
N LYS A 564 34.94 4.34 -21.18
CA LYS A 564 35.40 2.98 -21.53
C LYS A 564 34.44 2.24 -22.48
N ILE A 565 33.20 2.70 -22.60
CA ILE A 565 32.21 2.17 -23.55
C ILE A 565 32.40 2.90 -24.88
N GLU A 566 33.33 2.42 -25.70
CA GLU A 566 33.78 3.12 -26.93
C GLU A 566 32.65 3.44 -27.91
N TRP A 567 31.67 2.54 -28.03
CA TRP A 567 30.54 2.69 -28.94
C TRP A 567 29.46 3.68 -28.44
N PHE A 568 29.57 4.19 -27.21
CA PHE A 568 28.57 5.08 -26.60
C PHE A 568 28.58 6.54 -27.12
N GLY A 569 29.41 6.85 -28.13
CA GLY A 569 29.34 8.11 -28.89
C GLY A 569 29.66 9.39 -28.11
N ASP A 570 30.56 10.23 -28.63
CA ASP A 570 30.97 11.46 -27.93
C ASP A 570 29.84 12.47 -27.68
N GLY A 571 28.88 12.57 -28.61
CA GLY A 571 27.72 13.44 -28.47
C GLY A 571 26.83 13.05 -27.28
N LEU A 572 26.45 11.77 -27.20
CA LEU A 572 25.62 11.24 -26.10
C LEU A 572 26.36 11.30 -24.76
N ARG A 573 27.67 11.04 -24.74
CA ARG A 573 28.50 11.22 -23.54
C ARG A 573 28.48 12.65 -23.02
N THR A 574 28.63 13.62 -23.92
CA THR A 574 28.61 15.05 -23.58
C THR A 574 27.24 15.47 -23.07
N GLU A 575 26.16 14.99 -23.68
CA GLU A 575 24.80 15.24 -23.22
C GLU A 575 24.52 14.62 -21.85
N PHE A 576 24.92 13.37 -21.65
CA PHE A 576 24.83 12.70 -20.36
C PHE A 576 25.60 13.45 -19.28
N GLY A 577 26.82 13.91 -19.56
CA GLY A 577 27.63 14.71 -18.61
C GLY A 577 26.92 15.99 -18.17
N ARG A 578 26.30 16.72 -19.11
CA ARG A 578 25.50 17.91 -18.78
C ARG A 578 24.30 17.58 -17.89
N ARG A 579 23.59 16.47 -18.14
CA ARG A 579 22.46 16.02 -17.31
C ARG A 579 22.92 15.50 -15.94
N LEU A 580 24.06 14.83 -15.88
CA LEU A 580 24.67 14.36 -14.63
C LEU A 580 25.09 15.53 -13.74
N ALA A 581 25.55 16.65 -14.32
CA ALA A 581 25.92 17.85 -13.57
C ALA A 581 24.74 18.38 -12.73
N VAL A 582 23.51 18.29 -13.26
CA VAL A 582 22.29 18.69 -12.54
C VAL A 582 22.08 17.87 -11.26
N TRP A 583 22.34 16.56 -11.30
CA TRP A 583 22.21 15.69 -10.13
C TRP A 583 23.37 15.86 -9.15
N THR A 584 24.59 15.84 -9.67
CA THR A 584 25.82 15.90 -8.84
C THR A 584 26.04 17.27 -8.20
N GLY A 585 25.51 18.35 -8.78
CA GLY A 585 25.84 19.72 -8.40
C GLY A 585 27.26 20.13 -8.83
N TYR A 586 27.86 19.39 -9.76
CA TYR A 586 29.18 19.70 -10.29
C TYR A 586 29.11 20.96 -11.17
N VAL A 587 30.01 21.91 -10.91
CA VAL A 587 30.20 23.13 -11.70
C VAL A 587 31.63 23.06 -12.24
N GLU A 588 31.78 23.17 -13.56
CA GLU A 588 33.09 23.17 -14.24
C GLU A 588 33.99 24.33 -13.82
#